data_AF-A0A560DXU1-F1
#
_entry.id   AF-A0A560DXU1-F1
#
_cell.length_a   1.000
_cell.length_b   1.000
_cell.length_c   1.000
_cell.angle_alpha   90.00
_cell.angle_beta   90.00
_cell.angle_gamma   90.00
#
_symmetry.space_group_name_H-M   'P 1'
#
loop_
_entity.id
_entity.type
_entity.pdbx_description
1 polymer ?
#
loop_
_entity_poly.entity_id
_entity_poly.type
_entity_poly.pdbx_seq_one_letter_code
_entity_poly.pdbx_strand_id
1 'polypeptide(L)'
;MRLARPCAALLLGAGALLATSALARDDGRYANSPLKPWFESLHSEFGQCCSDADGYVVADVDWESDKGRYRVQLDGEWVVVPEGAVITVPNKIGRTMVWKHYIDGHPRVRCFMPGSMT
;
A
#
# COMPACT_ATOMS: atom_id res chain seq x y z
N MET A 1 -33.41 33.75 -48.63
CA MET A 1 -32.20 34.07 -47.83
C MET A 1 -31.90 32.90 -46.89
N ARG A 2 -30.65 32.76 -46.40
CA ARG A 2 -30.27 31.83 -45.32
C ARG A 2 -31.02 32.27 -44.03
N LEU A 3 -31.37 31.47 -43.02
CA LEU A 3 -30.72 30.37 -42.25
C LEU A 3 -31.89 29.49 -41.67
N ALA A 4 -31.78 28.44 -40.84
CA ALA A 4 -30.69 27.74 -40.15
C ALA A 4 -31.07 26.27 -39.83
N ARG A 5 -30.15 25.51 -39.22
CA ARG A 5 -30.43 24.44 -38.22
C ARG A 5 -30.16 25.06 -36.84
N PRO A 6 -30.95 24.82 -35.77
CA PRO A 6 -30.73 23.59 -34.97
C PRO A 6 -31.94 23.05 -34.16
N CYS A 7 -31.84 21.80 -33.69
CA CYS A 7 -32.12 21.39 -32.29
C CYS A 7 -31.93 19.87 -32.08
N ALA A 8 -30.73 19.36 -32.41
CA ALA A 8 -30.26 18.06 -31.93
C ALA A 8 -29.24 18.29 -30.80
N ALA A 9 -29.67 18.92 -29.71
CA ALA A 9 -28.78 19.44 -28.67
C ALA A 9 -29.48 19.55 -27.30
N LEU A 10 -30.08 18.45 -26.81
CA LEU A 10 -30.76 18.45 -25.50
C LEU A 10 -30.81 17.07 -24.80
N LEU A 11 -29.76 16.24 -24.96
CA LEU A 11 -29.57 14.98 -24.21
C LEU A 11 -28.11 14.77 -23.72
N LEU A 12 -27.38 15.87 -23.45
CA LEU A 12 -26.00 15.84 -22.93
C LEU A 12 -25.83 16.64 -21.62
N GLY A 13 -26.92 16.90 -20.89
CA GLY A 13 -26.97 17.92 -19.83
C GLY A 13 -27.02 17.45 -18.37
N ALA A 14 -27.12 16.15 -18.09
CA ALA A 14 -27.45 15.64 -16.73
C ALA A 14 -26.40 14.68 -16.11
N GLY A 15 -25.23 14.53 -16.75
CA GLY A 15 -24.15 13.65 -16.28
C GLY A 15 -23.07 14.35 -15.43
N ALA A 16 -23.38 15.52 -14.86
CA ALA A 16 -22.42 16.33 -14.11
C ALA A 16 -22.15 15.77 -12.70
N LEU A 17 -21.39 14.67 -12.66
CA LEU A 17 -20.38 14.32 -11.65
C LEU A 17 -20.73 14.74 -10.20
N LEU A 18 -21.46 13.88 -9.49
CA LEU A 18 -21.46 13.84 -8.02
C LEU A 18 -20.11 13.30 -7.52
N ALA A 19 -19.03 14.05 -7.78
CA ALA A 19 -17.69 13.77 -7.26
C ALA A 19 -17.63 14.17 -5.79
N THR A 20 -18.17 13.31 -4.92
CA THR A 20 -18.01 13.48 -3.47
C THR A 20 -16.54 13.36 -3.11
N SER A 21 -15.96 14.42 -2.56
CA SER A 21 -14.60 14.41 -2.03
C SER A 21 -14.46 13.32 -0.96
N ALA A 22 -13.70 12.27 -1.26
CA ALA A 22 -13.34 11.27 -0.27
C ALA A 22 -12.35 11.90 0.73
N LEU A 23 -12.79 12.11 1.97
CA LEU A 23 -11.87 12.43 3.07
C LEU A 23 -11.20 11.13 3.53
N ALA A 24 -9.87 11.08 3.44
CA ALA A 24 -9.09 10.04 4.09
C ALA A 24 -9.33 10.12 5.61
N ARG A 25 -9.65 8.98 6.24
CA ARG A 25 -9.95 8.93 7.67
C ARG A 25 -8.67 8.63 8.46
N ASP A 26 -7.97 9.70 8.85
CA ASP A 26 -6.97 9.66 9.91
C ASP A 26 -7.60 10.17 11.22
N ASP A 27 -7.49 9.41 12.30
CA ASP A 27 -7.92 9.83 13.64
C ASP A 27 -6.77 10.36 14.51
N GLY A 28 -5.57 10.51 13.93
CA GLY A 28 -4.40 11.10 14.56
C GLY A 28 -3.79 10.26 15.68
N ARG A 29 -4.27 9.02 15.90
CA ARG A 29 -3.89 8.15 17.04
C ARG A 29 -2.38 7.96 17.23
N TYR A 30 -1.59 8.05 16.14
CA TYR A 30 -0.14 7.87 16.15
C TYR A 30 0.64 9.17 15.89
N ALA A 31 -0.02 10.33 15.79
CA ALA A 31 0.63 11.61 15.46
C ALA A 31 1.80 11.98 16.42
N ASN A 32 1.68 11.61 17.70
CA ASN A 32 2.69 11.83 18.73
C ASN A 32 3.49 10.55 19.10
N SER A 33 3.44 9.50 18.28
CA SER A 33 4.19 8.27 18.54
C SER A 33 5.70 8.51 18.41
N PRO A 34 6.56 8.09 19.37
CA PRO A 34 8.01 8.22 19.26
C PRO A 34 8.59 7.36 18.12
N LEU A 35 7.83 6.40 17.59
CA LEU A 35 8.19 5.58 16.44
C LEU A 35 7.75 6.18 15.10
N LYS A 36 6.89 7.22 15.09
CA LYS A 36 6.36 7.82 13.86
C LYS A 36 7.47 8.27 12.87
N PRO A 37 8.52 9.02 13.29
CA PRO A 37 9.59 9.42 12.37
C PRO A 37 10.40 8.24 11.82
N TRP A 38 10.46 7.13 12.55
CA TRP A 38 11.13 5.92 12.07
C TRP A 38 10.28 5.21 11.01
N PHE A 39 8.97 5.04 11.24
CA PHE A 39 8.05 4.51 10.22
C PHE A 39 8.03 5.35 8.95
N GLU A 40 8.01 6.69 9.08
CA GLU A 40 8.05 7.61 7.93
C GLU A 40 9.40 7.60 7.17
N SER A 41 10.47 7.14 7.81
CA SER A 41 11.78 6.96 7.15
C SER A 41 11.91 5.63 6.39
N LEU A 42 10.97 4.68 6.57
CA LEU A 42 11.04 3.37 5.93
C LEU A 42 10.78 3.48 4.43
N HIS A 43 11.71 2.94 3.65
CA HIS A 43 11.65 2.86 2.21
C HIS A 43 12.35 1.58 1.73
N SER A 44 12.00 1.18 0.50
CA SER A 44 12.64 0.12 -0.27
C SER A 44 13.07 0.66 -1.64
N GLU A 45 13.57 -0.18 -2.54
CA GLU A 45 13.81 0.21 -3.94
C GLU A 45 12.52 0.64 -4.66
N PHE A 46 11.36 0.25 -4.13
CA PHE A 46 10.03 0.63 -4.63
C PHE A 46 9.47 1.91 -3.98
N GLY A 47 10.29 2.65 -3.23
CA GLY A 47 9.94 3.94 -2.62
C GLY A 47 9.54 3.85 -1.15
N GLN A 48 8.88 4.89 -0.63
CA GLN A 48 8.40 4.93 0.76
C GLN A 48 7.39 3.81 1.03
N CYS A 49 7.47 3.19 2.20
CA CYS A 49 6.61 2.05 2.53
C CYS A 49 5.17 2.47 2.83
N CYS A 50 5.00 3.57 3.58
CA CYS A 50 3.69 4.08 4.00
C CYS A 50 3.05 5.08 3.01
N SER A 51 3.49 5.16 1.75
CA SER A 51 2.92 6.11 0.78
C SER A 51 1.60 5.64 0.16
N ASP A 52 1.46 4.31 -0.01
CA ASP A 52 0.37 3.71 -0.79
C ASP A 52 -0.54 2.82 0.06
N ALA A 53 -0.02 2.26 1.16
CA ALA A 53 -0.72 1.34 2.05
C ALA A 53 -0.11 1.30 3.46
N ASP A 54 -0.89 0.84 4.43
CA ASP A 54 -0.43 0.59 5.80
C ASP A 54 0.49 -0.64 5.90
N GLY A 55 1.28 -0.69 6.98
CA GLY A 55 2.11 -1.84 7.33
C GLY A 55 1.36 -2.82 8.22
N TYR A 56 1.40 -4.11 7.86
CA TYR A 56 0.78 -5.20 8.60
C TYR A 56 1.83 -6.02 9.34
N VAL A 57 1.55 -6.42 10.58
CA VAL A 57 2.36 -7.43 11.30
C VAL A 57 1.95 -8.81 10.81
N VAL A 58 2.94 -9.65 10.53
CA VAL A 58 2.77 -11.04 10.06
C VAL A 58 3.06 -11.99 11.24
N ALA A 59 2.33 -13.11 11.34
CA ALA A 59 2.64 -14.15 12.32
C ALA A 59 3.80 -15.04 11.84
N ASP A 60 4.54 -15.67 12.74
CA ASP A 60 5.80 -16.36 12.36
C ASP A 60 5.59 -17.63 11.52
N VAL A 61 4.35 -18.11 11.42
CA VAL A 61 3.93 -19.19 10.52
C VAL A 61 3.54 -18.70 9.12
N ASP A 62 3.26 -17.41 8.96
CA ASP A 62 2.76 -16.79 7.73
C ASP A 62 3.91 -16.17 6.89
N TRP A 63 5.17 -16.44 7.25
CA TRP A 63 6.33 -16.10 6.42
C TRP A 63 7.43 -17.15 6.55
N GLU A 64 8.30 -17.22 5.54
CA GLU A 64 9.45 -18.12 5.51
C GLU A 64 10.69 -17.41 4.97
N SER A 65 11.87 -17.92 5.32
CA SER A 65 13.14 -17.50 4.73
C SER A 65 14.00 -18.68 4.25
N ASP A 66 14.58 -18.56 3.06
CA ASP A 66 15.67 -19.41 2.56
C ASP A 66 16.82 -18.53 2.07
N LYS A 67 17.98 -18.62 2.77
CA LYS A 67 19.24 -17.95 2.39
C LYS A 67 19.09 -16.44 2.12
N GLY A 68 18.33 -15.75 2.97
CA GLY A 68 18.09 -14.30 2.88
C GLY A 68 17.00 -13.89 1.88
N ARG A 69 16.35 -14.84 1.20
CA ARG A 69 15.15 -14.62 0.38
C ARG A 69 13.92 -14.98 1.22
N TYR A 70 12.82 -14.26 1.01
CA TYR A 70 11.62 -14.41 1.83
C TYR A 70 10.38 -14.69 0.98
N ARG A 71 9.40 -15.38 1.58
CA ARG A 71 8.01 -15.39 1.11
C ARG A 71 7.06 -15.17 2.27
N VAL A 72 5.89 -14.61 1.98
CA VAL A 72 4.87 -14.23 2.96
C VAL A 72 3.48 -14.64 2.47
N GLN A 73 2.65 -15.17 3.36
CA GLN A 73 1.27 -15.50 3.07
C GLN A 73 0.40 -14.25 3.23
N LEU A 74 -0.22 -13.80 2.13
CA LEU A 74 -1.07 -12.61 2.07
C LEU A 74 -2.39 -12.99 1.42
N ASP A 75 -3.50 -12.78 2.12
CA ASP A 75 -4.86 -13.01 1.60
C ASP A 75 -5.11 -14.43 1.05
N GLY A 76 -4.40 -15.42 1.59
CA GLY A 76 -4.41 -16.82 1.15
C GLY A 76 -3.37 -17.19 0.09
N GLU A 77 -2.67 -16.22 -0.50
CA GLU A 77 -1.62 -16.42 -1.50
C GLU A 77 -0.22 -16.39 -0.88
N TRP A 78 0.67 -17.31 -1.31
CA TRP A 78 2.09 -17.22 -0.98
C TRP A 78 2.81 -16.29 -1.95
N VAL A 79 3.22 -15.11 -1.47
CA VAL A 79 3.89 -14.07 -2.27
C VAL A 79 5.39 -14.10 -1.99
N VAL A 80 6.20 -14.25 -3.04
CA VAL A 80 7.66 -14.09 -2.96
C VAL A 80 7.98 -12.61 -2.74
N VAL A 81 8.82 -12.31 -1.75
CA VAL A 81 9.31 -10.97 -1.48
C VAL A 81 10.44 -10.65 -2.48
N PRO A 82 10.32 -9.60 -3.31
CA PRO A 82 11.44 -9.16 -4.15
C PRO A 82 12.60 -8.68 -3.28
N GLU A 83 13.85 -8.94 -3.68
CA GLU A 83 15.03 -8.54 -2.89
C GLU A 83 15.05 -7.03 -2.62
N GLY A 84 14.73 -6.21 -3.63
CA GLY A 84 14.60 -4.75 -3.50
C GLY A 84 13.46 -4.26 -2.59
N ALA A 85 12.55 -5.13 -2.14
CA ALA A 85 11.52 -4.80 -1.15
C ALA A 85 12.01 -4.97 0.30
N VAL A 86 13.13 -5.65 0.53
CA VAL A 86 13.61 -5.95 1.88
C VAL A 86 14.22 -4.70 2.52
N ILE A 87 13.64 -4.28 3.64
CA ILE A 87 14.16 -3.16 4.44
C ILE A 87 15.40 -3.62 5.20
N THR A 88 16.50 -2.89 5.03
CA THR A 88 17.82 -3.22 5.62
C THR A 88 18.17 -2.45 6.89
N VAL A 89 17.36 -1.44 7.28
CA VAL A 89 17.56 -0.73 8.56
C VAL A 89 17.06 -1.56 9.76
N PRO A 90 17.60 -1.35 10.98
CA PRO A 90 17.20 -2.14 12.15
C PRO A 90 15.70 -2.11 12.44
N ASN A 91 15.11 -3.30 12.59
CA ASN A 91 13.71 -3.48 12.95
C ASN A 91 13.47 -3.09 14.43
N LYS A 92 12.84 -1.93 14.66
CA LYS A 92 12.52 -1.45 16.02
C LYS A 92 11.28 -2.11 16.65
N ILE A 93 10.50 -2.86 15.88
CA ILE A 93 9.30 -3.58 16.33
C ILE A 93 9.64 -5.04 16.71
N GLY A 94 10.73 -5.59 16.16
CA GLY A 94 11.17 -6.97 16.35
C GLY A 94 10.33 -8.03 15.62
N ARG A 95 9.10 -7.70 15.23
CA ARG A 95 8.17 -8.56 14.48
C ARG A 95 8.31 -8.38 12.97
N THR A 96 7.97 -9.42 12.21
CA THR A 96 7.89 -9.32 10.74
C THR A 96 6.76 -8.39 10.33
N MET A 97 7.06 -7.46 9.42
CA MET A 97 6.08 -6.51 8.88
C MET A 97 6.13 -6.47 7.35
N VAL A 98 4.97 -6.23 6.74
CA VAL A 98 4.79 -6.16 5.29
C VAL A 98 3.92 -4.97 4.90
N TRP A 99 4.35 -4.23 3.89
CA TRP A 99 3.56 -3.20 3.22
C TRP A 99 3.19 -3.74 1.84
N LYS A 100 1.91 -4.06 1.65
CA LYS A 100 1.39 -4.66 0.43
C LYS A 100 0.56 -3.66 -0.37
N HIS A 101 0.58 -3.83 -1.68
CA HIS A 101 -0.35 -3.20 -2.62
C HIS A 101 -0.93 -4.28 -3.51
N TYR A 102 -1.90 -3.95 -4.36
CA TYR A 102 -2.53 -4.89 -5.28
C TYR A 102 -2.19 -4.53 -6.73
N ILE A 103 -1.82 -5.55 -7.52
CA ILE A 103 -1.70 -5.45 -8.97
C ILE A 103 -2.54 -6.60 -9.56
N ASP A 104 -3.46 -6.26 -10.46
CA ASP A 104 -4.39 -7.20 -11.10
C ASP A 104 -5.18 -8.08 -10.10
N GLY A 105 -5.54 -7.49 -8.95
CA GLY A 105 -6.27 -8.17 -7.87
C GLY A 105 -5.40 -8.99 -6.91
N HIS A 106 -4.11 -9.21 -7.22
CA HIS A 106 -3.21 -10.01 -6.41
C HIS A 106 -2.30 -9.16 -5.51
N PRO A 107 -2.02 -9.59 -4.26
CA PRO A 107 -1.09 -8.89 -3.38
C PRO A 107 0.35 -8.88 -3.91
N ARG A 108 1.03 -7.75 -3.73
CA ARG A 108 2.42 -7.51 -4.08
C ARG A 108 3.13 -6.79 -2.94
N VAL A 109 4.36 -7.20 -2.64
CA VAL A 109 5.15 -6.66 -1.53
C VAL A 109 5.92 -5.43 -1.99
N ARG A 110 5.59 -4.25 -1.43
CA ARG A 110 6.33 -3.00 -1.64
C ARG A 110 7.50 -2.90 -0.66
N CYS A 111 7.24 -3.21 0.61
CA CYS A 111 8.27 -3.32 1.63
C CYS A 111 8.06 -4.55 2.49
N PHE A 112 9.17 -5.15 2.93
CA PHE A 112 9.21 -6.27 3.86
C PHE A 112 10.28 -6.00 4.91
N MET A 113 9.90 -6.04 6.18
CA MET A 113 10.83 -5.97 7.30
C MET A 113 10.85 -7.32 8.00
N PRO A 114 11.93 -8.11 7.90
CA PRO A 114 12.02 -9.37 8.64
C PRO A 114 12.00 -9.12 10.14
N GLY A 115 11.25 -9.95 10.86
CA GLY A 115 11.36 -10.08 12.31
C GLY A 115 12.57 -10.91 12.72
N SER A 116 12.90 -10.86 14.00
CA SER A 116 13.83 -11.82 14.58
C SER A 116 13.07 -13.13 14.83
N MET A 117 13.51 -14.25 14.24
CA MET A 117 13.03 -15.56 14.68
C MET A 117 13.63 -15.86 16.06
N THR A 118 12.81 -15.76 17.11
CA THR A 118 13.17 -16.10 18.49
C THR A 118 12.29 -17.23 19.02
#